data_AF-F2I4L4-F1
#
_entry.id   AF-F2I4L4-F1
#
_cell.length_a   1.000
_cell.length_b   1.000
_cell.length_c   1.000
_cell.angle_alpha   90.00
_cell.angle_beta   90.00
_cell.angle_gamma   90.00
#
_symmetry.space_group_name_H-M   'P 1'
#
loop_
_entity.id
_entity.type
_entity.pdbx_description
1 polymer ?
#
loop_
_entity_poly.entity_id
_entity_poly.type
_entity_poly.pdbx_seq_one_letter_code
_entity_poly.pdbx_strand_id
1 'polypeptide(L)'
;MGRKPKITAEMQSLVETELRRGTSNSRIANLLDMPYEQANEIIDTIKESIRPNIGDVVKFQFRTYTIIGEIEKLLTNSAILKIDWSLSSRPARDILEERTVVNFKDIEEYVSIASSDDDK
;
A
#
# COMPACT_ATOMS: atom_id res chain seq x y z
N MET A 1 -29.14 12.42 7.07
CA MET A 1 -27.79 12.54 6.46
C MET A 1 -26.80 12.86 7.56
N GLY A 2 -26.03 11.88 8.02
CA GLY A 2 -24.93 12.13 8.96
C GLY A 2 -23.84 12.93 8.24
N ARG A 3 -23.31 13.98 8.89
CA ARG A 3 -22.15 14.71 8.36
C ARG A 3 -20.96 13.75 8.36
N LYS A 4 -20.31 13.57 7.21
CA LYS A 4 -19.04 12.83 7.14
C LYS A 4 -18.05 13.47 8.13
N PRO A 5 -17.36 12.69 8.97
CA PRO A 5 -16.36 13.23 9.89
C PRO A 5 -15.28 13.97 9.09
N LYS A 6 -14.91 15.17 9.56
CA LYS A 6 -13.88 15.98 8.91
C LYS A 6 -12.51 15.37 9.24
N ILE A 7 -11.88 14.75 8.26
CA ILE A 7 -10.53 14.17 8.41
C ILE A 7 -9.53 15.33 8.49
N THR A 8 -8.81 15.44 9.61
CA THR A 8 -7.70 16.38 9.76
C THR A 8 -6.40 15.75 9.28
N ALA A 9 -5.39 16.57 8.95
CA ALA A 9 -4.07 16.09 8.54
C ALA A 9 -3.41 15.21 9.62
N GLU A 10 -3.60 15.53 10.90
CA GLU A 10 -3.08 14.73 12.02
C GLU A 10 -3.75 13.36 12.09
N MET A 11 -5.08 13.30 11.93
CA MET A 11 -5.82 12.03 11.88
C MET A 11 -5.37 11.20 10.68
N GLN A 12 -5.22 11.83 9.53
CA GLN A 12 -4.74 11.17 8.32
C GLN A 12 -3.35 10.55 8.54
N SER A 13 -2.40 11.36 9.01
CA SER A 13 -1.03 10.89 9.28
C SER A 13 -0.98 9.77 10.31
N LEU A 14 -1.81 9.83 11.37
CA LEU A 14 -1.88 8.77 12.39
C LEU A 14 -2.41 7.48 11.78
N VAL A 15 -3.53 7.54 11.08
CA VAL A 15 -4.16 6.35 10.48
C VAL A 15 -3.24 5.73 9.44
N GLU A 16 -2.64 6.51 8.54
CA GLU A 16 -1.69 6.00 7.54
C GLU A 16 -0.50 5.29 8.20
N THR A 17 0.06 5.88 9.25
CA THR A 17 1.19 5.29 10.00
C THR A 17 0.80 3.97 10.65
N GLU A 18 -0.36 3.94 11.31
CA GLU A 18 -0.83 2.74 12.01
C GLU A 18 -1.27 1.64 11.03
N LEU A 19 -1.84 1.99 9.88
CA LEU A 19 -2.12 1.03 8.81
C LEU A 19 -0.85 0.40 8.23
N ARG A 20 0.22 1.20 8.01
CA ARG A 20 1.54 0.67 7.61
C ARG A 20 2.14 -0.25 8.66
N ARG A 21 1.90 0.01 9.96
CA ARG A 21 2.33 -0.87 11.05
C ARG A 21 1.50 -2.16 11.16
N GLY A 22 0.39 -2.26 10.42
CA GLY A 22 -0.55 -3.38 10.52
C GLY A 22 -1.40 -3.35 11.79
N THR A 23 -1.58 -2.18 12.40
CA THR A 23 -2.43 -1.99 13.58
C THR A 23 -3.91 -2.26 13.23
N SER A 24 -4.65 -2.91 14.12
CA SER A 24 -6.07 -3.22 13.90
C SER A 24 -6.95 -1.96 13.90
N ASN A 25 -8.04 -1.98 13.13
CA ASN A 25 -9.01 -0.87 13.10
C ASN A 25 -9.53 -0.51 14.50
N SER A 26 -9.75 -1.51 15.38
CA SER A 26 -10.18 -1.28 16.77
C SER A 26 -9.16 -0.50 17.60
N ARG A 27 -7.87 -0.75 17.39
CA ARG A 27 -6.80 -0.06 18.10
C ARG A 27 -6.60 1.35 17.54
N ILE A 28 -6.75 1.53 16.23
CA ILE A 28 -6.76 2.86 15.61
C ILE A 28 -7.94 3.69 16.14
N ALA A 29 -9.14 3.10 16.29
CA ALA A 29 -10.30 3.80 16.87
C ALA A 29 -10.02 4.32 18.29
N ASN A 30 -9.37 3.50 19.12
CA ASN A 30 -8.94 3.90 20.46
C ASN A 30 -7.90 5.03 20.43
N LEU A 31 -6.96 5.00 19.48
CA LEU A 31 -5.94 6.05 19.32
C LEU A 31 -6.53 7.38 18.86
N LEU A 32 -7.59 7.34 18.06
CA LEU A 32 -8.33 8.52 17.61
C LEU A 32 -9.33 9.02 18.67
N ASP A 33 -9.49 8.32 19.80
CA ASP A 33 -10.47 8.58 20.86
C ASP A 33 -11.91 8.74 20.32
N MET A 34 -12.33 7.80 19.48
CA MET A 34 -13.64 7.85 18.82
C MET A 34 -14.35 6.50 18.77
N PRO A 35 -15.70 6.52 18.64
CA PRO A 35 -16.48 5.31 18.46
C PRO A 35 -15.99 4.51 17.24
N TYR A 36 -15.99 3.18 17.38
CA TYR A 36 -15.49 2.27 16.35
C TYR A 36 -16.12 2.51 14.98
N GLU A 37 -17.44 2.74 14.90
CA GLU A 37 -18.13 2.99 13.63
C GLU A 37 -17.60 4.24 12.90
N GLN A 38 -17.43 5.35 13.64
CA GLN A 38 -16.90 6.60 13.07
C GLN A 38 -15.44 6.47 12.66
N ALA A 39 -14.64 5.82 13.51
CA ALA A 39 -13.25 5.54 13.19
C ALA A 39 -13.14 4.65 11.94
N ASN A 40 -14.01 3.66 11.79
CA ASN A 40 -14.00 2.75 10.65
C ASN A 40 -14.30 3.49 9.33
N GLU A 41 -15.26 4.43 9.32
CA GLU A 41 -15.51 5.29 8.15
C GLU A 41 -14.27 6.11 7.74
N ILE A 42 -13.56 6.66 8.72
CA ILE A 42 -12.33 7.44 8.49
C ILE A 42 -11.21 6.54 7.97
N ILE A 43 -11.02 5.38 8.59
CA ILE A 43 -10.02 4.39 8.19
C ILE A 43 -10.28 3.92 6.76
N ASP A 44 -11.53 3.63 6.40
CA ASP A 44 -11.88 3.17 5.06
C ASP A 44 -11.66 4.29 4.03
N THR A 45 -12.02 5.54 4.35
CA THR A 45 -11.75 6.70 3.48
C THR A 45 -10.25 6.89 3.22
N ILE A 46 -9.41 6.77 4.27
CA ILE A 46 -7.95 6.92 4.14
C ILE A 46 -7.33 5.71 3.42
N LYS A 47 -7.83 4.49 3.68
CA LYS A 47 -7.43 3.29 2.94
C LYS A 47 -7.68 3.45 1.45
N GLU A 48 -8.84 3.99 1.07
CA GLU A 48 -9.17 4.25 -0.33
C GLU A 48 -8.22 5.28 -0.95
N SER A 49 -7.84 6.34 -0.22
CA SER A 49 -6.94 7.37 -0.76
C SER A 49 -5.50 6.92 -0.95
N ILE A 50 -5.04 5.92 -0.19
CA ILE A 50 -3.70 5.34 -0.33
C ILE A 50 -3.69 4.00 -1.07
N ARG A 51 -4.85 3.57 -1.57
CA ARG A 51 -4.99 2.28 -2.23
C ARG A 51 -4.20 2.31 -3.55
N PRO A 52 -3.33 1.33 -3.80
CA PRO A 52 -2.63 1.26 -5.08
C PRO A 52 -3.60 0.96 -6.23
N ASN A 53 -3.16 1.28 -7.45
CA ASN A 53 -3.86 1.00 -8.69
C ASN A 53 -3.23 -0.17 -9.43
N ILE A 54 -4.00 -0.78 -10.34
CA ILE A 54 -3.47 -1.75 -11.31
C ILE A 54 -2.56 -0.99 -12.28
N GLY A 55 -1.38 -1.54 -12.56
CA GLY A 55 -0.34 -0.90 -13.36
C GLY A 55 0.67 -0.09 -12.55
N ASP A 56 0.41 0.17 -11.26
CA ASP A 56 1.40 0.81 -10.41
C ASP A 56 2.61 -0.12 -10.22
N VAL A 57 3.81 0.44 -10.36
CA VAL A 57 5.05 -0.27 -10.08
C VAL A 57 5.47 0.05 -8.66
N VAL A 58 5.72 -0.99 -7.88
CA VAL A 58 6.02 -0.87 -6.46
C VAL A 58 7.27 -1.64 -6.09
N LYS A 59 7.93 -1.14 -5.05
CA LYS A 59 9.10 -1.76 -4.45
C LYS A 59 8.75 -2.30 -3.06
N PHE A 60 9.24 -3.49 -2.75
CA PHE A 60 9.14 -4.09 -1.42
C PHE A 60 10.39 -4.91 -1.10
N GLN A 61 10.64 -5.17 0.18
CA GLN A 61 11.68 -6.11 0.61
C GLN A 61 11.12 -7.51 0.77
N PHE A 62 11.77 -8.47 0.12
CA PHE A 62 11.60 -9.88 0.43
C PHE A 62 12.87 -10.39 1.11
N ARG A 63 12.78 -10.66 2.42
CA ARG A 63 13.96 -10.94 3.26
C ARG A 63 14.94 -9.76 3.21
N THR A 64 16.10 -9.94 2.58
CA THR A 64 17.13 -8.92 2.39
C THR A 64 17.22 -8.46 0.92
N TYR A 65 16.30 -8.89 0.08
CA TYR A 65 16.31 -8.64 -1.35
C TYR A 65 15.28 -7.59 -1.72
N THR A 66 15.72 -6.60 -2.47
CA THR A 66 14.83 -5.59 -3.05
C THR A 66 14.14 -6.16 -4.28
N ILE A 67 12.82 -6.13 -4.28
CA ILE A 67 11.96 -6.60 -5.36
C ILE A 67 11.15 -5.42 -5.89
N ILE A 68 11.10 -5.30 -7.21
CA ILE A 68 10.30 -4.32 -7.94
C ILE A 68 9.34 -5.08 -8.84
N GLY A 69 8.07 -4.70 -8.84
CA GLY A 69 7.06 -5.36 -9.67
C GLY A 69 5.86 -4.47 -9.94
N GLU A 70 5.14 -4.81 -10.99
CA GLU A 70 3.92 -4.12 -11.43
C GLU A 70 2.68 -4.81 -10.89
N ILE A 71 1.71 -4.05 -10.37
CA ILE A 71 0.44 -4.57 -9.87
C ILE A 71 -0.42 -5.03 -11.04
N GLU A 72 -0.62 -6.35 -11.16
CA GLU A 72 -1.55 -6.93 -12.12
C GLU A 72 -2.96 -7.08 -11.55
N LYS A 73 -3.10 -7.24 -10.22
CA LYS A 73 -4.40 -7.44 -9.58
C LYS A 73 -4.43 -6.92 -8.15
N LEU A 74 -5.51 -6.21 -7.79
CA LEU A 74 -5.79 -5.81 -6.41
C LEU A 74 -6.63 -6.86 -5.69
N LEU A 75 -6.26 -7.14 -4.43
CA LEU A 75 -7.02 -7.91 -3.46
C LEU A 75 -7.48 -6.96 -2.33
N THR A 76 -8.05 -7.51 -1.25
CA THR A 76 -8.60 -6.68 -0.16
C THR A 76 -7.53 -5.83 0.53
N ASN A 77 -6.41 -6.44 0.93
CA ASN A 77 -5.29 -5.79 1.65
C ASN A 77 -3.92 -6.06 1.01
N SER A 78 -3.92 -6.60 -0.20
CA SER A 78 -2.75 -7.08 -0.92
C SER A 78 -2.93 -6.92 -2.42
N ALA A 79 -1.85 -7.11 -3.17
CA ALA A 79 -1.84 -7.12 -4.62
C ALA A 79 -1.06 -8.31 -5.14
N ILE A 80 -1.43 -8.79 -6.33
CA ILE A 80 -0.58 -9.67 -7.14
C ILE A 80 0.32 -8.78 -7.99
N LEU A 81 1.61 -8.95 -7.82
CA LEU A 81 2.66 -8.31 -8.60
C LEU A 81 3.20 -9.25 -9.65
N LYS A 82 3.49 -8.75 -10.84
CA LYS A 82 4.46 -9.36 -11.76
C LYS A 82 5.82 -8.74 -11.52
N ILE A 83 6.80 -9.56 -11.16
CA ILE A 83 8.14 -9.08 -10.79
C ILE A 83 8.91 -8.65 -12.03
N ASP A 84 9.47 -7.46 -11.99
CA ASP A 84 10.47 -7.01 -12.96
C ASP A 84 11.86 -7.46 -12.50
N TRP A 85 12.33 -8.57 -13.05
CA TRP A 85 13.64 -9.13 -12.77
C TRP A 85 14.81 -8.28 -13.29
N SER A 86 14.56 -7.32 -14.18
CA SER A 86 15.60 -6.40 -14.65
C SER A 86 15.93 -5.33 -13.61
N LEU A 87 14.96 -4.99 -12.75
CA LEU A 87 15.08 -4.02 -11.68
C LEU A 87 15.20 -4.66 -10.28
N SER A 88 14.88 -5.95 -10.16
CA SER A 88 14.92 -6.69 -8.88
C SER A 88 16.27 -7.36 -8.59
N SER A 89 16.48 -7.70 -7.32
CA SER A 89 17.68 -8.43 -6.87
C SER A 89 17.74 -9.82 -7.51
N ARG A 90 18.76 -10.09 -8.32
CA ARG A 90 18.94 -11.37 -9.04
C ARG A 90 18.86 -12.63 -8.14
N PRO A 91 19.47 -12.67 -6.93
CA PRO A 91 19.41 -13.87 -6.09
C PRO A 91 17.99 -14.23 -5.61
N ALA A 92 17.05 -13.28 -5.64
CA ALA A 92 15.67 -13.57 -5.28
C ALA A 92 14.93 -14.36 -6.36
N ARG A 93 15.41 -14.35 -7.61
CA ARG A 93 14.79 -15.07 -8.72
C ARG A 93 14.79 -16.59 -8.53
N ASP A 94 15.73 -17.11 -7.75
CA ASP A 94 15.81 -18.54 -7.42
C ASP A 94 14.81 -18.96 -6.33
N ILE A 95 14.14 -17.99 -5.68
CA ILE A 95 13.30 -18.21 -4.49
C ILE A 95 11.85 -17.74 -4.70
N LEU A 96 11.66 -16.74 -5.55
CA LEU A 96 10.36 -16.14 -5.84
C LEU A 96 9.89 -16.50 -7.24
N GLU A 97 8.59 -16.74 -7.35
CA GLU A 97 7.88 -16.92 -8.61
C GLU A 97 7.83 -15.61 -9.42
N GLU A 98 7.56 -15.70 -10.73
CA GLU A 98 7.38 -14.51 -11.59
C GLU A 98 6.23 -13.61 -11.12
N ARG A 99 5.24 -14.19 -10.46
CA ARG A 99 4.14 -13.48 -9.82
C ARG A 99 4.11 -13.76 -8.33
N THR A 100 3.97 -12.72 -7.53
CA THR A 100 3.93 -12.86 -6.07
C THR A 100 2.86 -11.97 -5.46
N VAL A 101 2.44 -12.31 -4.24
CA VAL A 101 1.47 -11.53 -3.47
C VAL A 101 2.22 -10.64 -2.49
N VAL A 102 1.92 -9.34 -2.49
CA VAL A 102 2.46 -8.37 -1.53
C VAL A 102 1.32 -7.73 -0.74
N ASN A 103 1.46 -7.53 0.57
CA ASN A 103 0.48 -6.72 1.31
C ASN A 103 0.76 -5.23 1.11
N PHE A 104 -0.27 -4.41 1.14
CA PHE A 104 -0.11 -2.95 0.99
C PHE A 104 0.80 -2.33 2.06
N LYS A 105 0.80 -2.89 3.28
CA LYS A 105 1.70 -2.46 4.36
C LYS A 105 3.18 -2.75 4.09
N ASP A 106 3.47 -3.72 3.22
CA ASP A 106 4.83 -4.16 2.90
C ASP A 106 5.37 -3.42 1.66
N ILE A 107 4.53 -2.61 1.00
CA ILE A 107 4.96 -1.72 -0.10
C ILE A 107 5.76 -0.57 0.50
N GLU A 108 7.03 -0.48 0.11
CA GLU A 108 7.94 0.57 0.57
C GLU A 108 7.76 1.86 -0.24
N GLU A 109 7.66 1.72 -1.56
CA GLU A 109 7.75 2.84 -2.49
C GLU A 109 6.99 2.57 -3.79
N TYR A 110 6.36 3.61 -4.33
CA TYR A 110 5.80 3.62 -5.68
C TYR A 110 6.87 4.10 -6.65
N VAL A 111 7.32 3.23 -7.54
CA VAL A 111 8.35 3.51 -8.53
C VAL A 111 7.66 4.16 -9.73
N SER A 112 7.92 5.45 -9.93
CA SER A 112 7.59 6.09 -11.20
C SER A 112 8.57 5.58 -12.25
N ILE A 113 8.17 4.59 -13.04
CA ILE A 113 8.85 4.34 -14.31
C ILE A 113 8.46 5.54 -15.17
N ALA A 114 9.31 6.58 -15.19
CA ALA A 114 9.17 7.64 -16.15
C ALA A 114 9.20 6.97 -17.53
N SER A 115 8.03 6.79 -18.13
CA SER A 115 7.93 6.63 -19.57
C SER A 115 8.67 7.83 -20.13
N SER A 116 9.79 7.58 -20.79
CA SER A 116 10.47 8.58 -21.60
C SER A 116 9.57 8.85 -22.80
N ASP A 117 8.49 9.59 -22.57
CA ASP A 117 7.56 10.13 -23.56
C ASP A 117 7.41 11.63 -23.29
N ASP A 118 8.54 12.33 -23.27
CA ASP A 118 8.63 13.78 -23.42
C ASP A 118 9.92 14.07 -24.20
N ASP A 119 9.94 13.66 -25.48
CA ASP A 119 10.86 14.19 -26.48
C ASP A 119 10.33 13.87 -27.89
N LYS A 120 9.33 14.65 -28.35
CA LYS A 120 9.35 15.44 -29.60
C LYS A 120 7.97 15.95 -30.03
#